data_AF-A0A3S0Y923-F1
#
_entry.id   AF-A0A3S0Y923-F1
#
_cell.length_a   1.000
_cell.length_b   1.000
_cell.length_c   1.000
_cell.angle_alpha   90.00
_cell.angle_beta   90.00
_cell.angle_gamma   90.00
#
_symmetry.space_group_name_H-M   'P 1'
#
loop_
_entity.id
_entity.type
_entity.pdbx_description
1 polymer ?
#
loop_
_entity_poly.entity_id
_entity_poly.type
_entity_poly.pdbx_seq_one_letter_code
_entity_poly.pdbx_strand_id
1 'polypeptide(L)'
;MKKLFMSVGLSFSLIAAAFAHNDSLEQLNSQVAELLSPFQNQTTIAQLVFDKLELSAERTNNLALHALYRQVGQQNIFELKLDNLSYNYENELPKTTFKGSLSTDLTQIISQDQINDLVPGAAELIEQIVSDFVREYEDAVSVKGDVTSITQDAEGNYIGLTALFSMKIDLNKLPEYKSIEEVMITDAMVSMSLNVKTGFSLDAVLISNPKYLGFNQDERGLKEMLEQLLAGNEEALGAIEDLAMRIDELANDILGKRLNLSTYFKFKK
;
A
#
# COMPACT_ATOMS: atom_id res chain seq x y z
N MET A 1 -43.45 16.03 46.21
CA MET A 1 -43.53 17.05 45.15
C MET A 1 -42.12 17.44 44.73
N LYS A 2 -41.80 17.27 43.43
CA LYS A 2 -40.90 18.10 42.61
C LYS A 2 -39.43 18.24 43.07
N LYS A 3 -38.46 17.49 42.50
CA LYS A 3 -37.80 17.64 41.18
C LYS A 3 -36.96 18.93 41.03
N LEU A 4 -35.79 18.74 40.39
CA LEU A 4 -35.03 19.70 39.55
C LEU A 4 -34.22 20.76 40.32
N PHE A 5 -32.92 21.02 40.16
CA PHE A 5 -31.96 20.85 39.06
C PHE A 5 -30.56 20.76 39.69
N MET A 6 -29.79 19.69 39.44
CA MET A 6 -28.33 19.77 39.24
C MET A 6 -27.78 18.41 38.74
N SER A 7 -28.54 17.80 37.83
CA SER A 7 -28.17 16.57 37.10
C SER A 7 -28.16 16.84 35.58
N VAL A 8 -27.74 18.05 35.17
CA VAL A 8 -27.67 18.46 33.75
C VAL A 8 -26.27 18.99 33.36
N GLY A 9 -25.31 19.06 34.29
CA GLY A 9 -23.94 19.51 34.00
C GLY A 9 -22.91 18.41 33.77
N LEU A 10 -23.22 17.16 34.10
CA LEU A 10 -22.31 16.00 33.97
C LEU A 10 -22.87 14.89 33.06
N SER A 11 -23.95 15.20 32.35
CA SER A 11 -24.62 14.32 31.38
C SER A 11 -24.51 14.83 29.94
N PHE A 12 -23.67 15.86 29.71
CA PHE A 12 -23.38 16.41 28.38
C PHE A 12 -21.91 16.28 27.91
N SER A 13 -21.07 15.49 28.59
CA SER A 13 -19.71 15.18 28.10
C SER A 13 -19.61 13.89 27.28
N LEU A 14 -20.72 13.23 26.95
CA LEU A 14 -20.72 11.98 26.17
C LEU A 14 -21.32 12.10 24.75
N ILE A 15 -21.55 13.32 24.24
CA ILE A 15 -21.91 13.53 22.83
C ILE A 15 -21.09 14.68 22.24
N ALA A 16 -19.77 14.63 22.39
CA ALA A 16 -18.83 15.40 21.57
C ALA A 16 -18.00 14.51 20.62
N ALA A 17 -18.24 13.19 20.62
CA ALA A 17 -17.55 12.26 19.73
C ALA A 17 -18.12 12.23 18.29
N ALA A 18 -19.22 12.93 18.01
CA ALA A 18 -19.85 12.95 16.69
C ALA A 18 -19.57 14.22 15.87
N PHE A 19 -18.96 15.25 16.46
CA PHE A 19 -18.60 16.50 15.76
C PHE A 19 -17.11 16.82 15.77
N ALA A 20 -16.29 16.14 16.59
CA ALA A 20 -14.83 16.28 16.58
C ALA A 20 -14.13 15.44 15.48
N HIS A 21 -14.89 14.60 14.74
CA HIS A 21 -14.31 13.68 13.77
C HIS A 21 -13.82 14.39 12.50
N ASN A 22 -14.52 15.46 12.07
CA ASN A 22 -14.06 16.26 10.93
C ASN A 22 -12.88 17.16 11.31
N ASP A 23 -12.93 17.82 12.49
CA ASP A 23 -11.83 18.69 12.93
C ASP A 23 -10.52 17.93 13.14
N SER A 24 -10.56 16.71 13.69
CA SER A 24 -9.35 15.91 13.93
C SER A 24 -8.70 15.39 12.65
N LEU A 25 -9.50 15.01 11.64
CA LEU A 25 -8.97 14.60 10.34
C LEU A 25 -8.38 15.78 9.55
N GLU A 26 -9.06 16.93 9.55
CA GLU A 26 -8.55 18.16 8.93
C GLU A 26 -7.26 18.64 9.62
N GLN A 27 -7.20 18.53 10.95
CA GLN A 27 -6.00 18.83 11.72
C GLN A 27 -4.85 17.88 11.36
N LEU A 28 -5.10 16.57 11.29
CA LEU A 28 -4.09 15.58 10.87
C LEU A 28 -3.56 15.89 9.47
N ASN A 29 -4.46 16.13 8.50
CA ASN A 29 -4.07 16.48 7.14
C ASN A 29 -3.25 17.79 7.09
N SER A 30 -3.58 18.77 7.94
CA SER A 30 -2.80 20.02 8.05
C SER A 30 -1.40 19.79 8.62
N GLN A 31 -1.28 18.97 9.66
CA GLN A 31 0.01 18.60 10.25
C GLN A 31 0.88 17.84 9.26
N VAL A 32 0.30 16.89 8.52
CA VAL A 32 1.00 16.14 7.47
C VAL A 32 1.44 17.06 6.33
N ALA A 33 0.60 18.01 5.92
CA ALA A 33 0.98 18.99 4.90
C ALA A 33 2.14 19.90 5.33
N GLU A 34 2.16 20.31 6.60
CA GLU A 34 3.27 21.08 7.18
C GLU A 34 4.56 20.24 7.23
N LEU A 35 4.46 18.99 7.66
CA LEU A 35 5.56 18.03 7.71
C LEU A 35 6.18 17.78 6.33
N LEU A 36 5.34 17.69 5.29
CA LEU A 36 5.78 17.46 3.91
C LEU A 36 6.19 18.75 3.17
N SER A 37 6.02 19.92 3.79
CA SER A 37 6.37 21.20 3.16
C SER A 37 7.83 21.34 2.71
N PRO A 38 8.85 20.71 3.34
CA PRO A 38 10.22 20.73 2.83
C PRO A 38 10.37 20.07 1.45
N PHE A 39 9.47 19.15 1.11
CA PHE A 39 9.42 18.45 -0.18
C PHE A 39 8.50 19.14 -1.20
N GLN A 40 8.16 20.42 -0.97
CA GLN A 40 7.35 21.24 -1.86
C GLN A 40 8.19 22.37 -2.47
N ASN A 41 8.59 22.22 -3.73
CA ASN A 41 9.36 23.23 -4.46
C ASN A 41 9.06 23.17 -5.97
N GLN A 42 9.82 23.90 -6.80
CA GLN A 42 9.56 23.97 -8.25
C GLN A 42 9.71 22.63 -8.98
N THR A 43 10.46 21.69 -8.41
CA THR A 43 10.77 20.39 -9.01
C THR A 43 10.26 19.20 -8.22
N THR A 44 9.86 19.38 -6.95
CA THR A 44 9.40 18.32 -6.05
C THR A 44 8.02 18.63 -5.48
N ILE A 45 7.16 17.62 -5.43
CA ILE A 45 5.83 17.66 -4.81
C ILE A 45 5.69 16.40 -3.95
N ALA A 46 5.34 16.55 -2.66
CA ALA A 46 5.01 15.43 -1.77
C ALA A 46 3.69 15.70 -1.02
N GLN A 47 2.71 14.83 -1.20
CA GLN A 47 1.38 14.95 -0.63
C GLN A 47 0.95 13.60 -0.04
N LEU A 48 0.31 13.65 1.10
CA LEU A 48 -0.40 12.54 1.73
C LEU A 48 -1.67 13.12 2.33
N VAL A 49 -2.81 12.53 1.98
CA VAL A 49 -4.12 13.00 2.42
C VAL A 49 -4.93 11.81 2.88
N PHE A 50 -5.47 11.90 4.09
CA PHE A 50 -6.44 10.98 4.62
C PHE A 50 -7.85 11.45 4.22
N ASP A 51 -8.49 10.69 3.34
CA ASP A 51 -9.86 10.95 2.86
C ASP A 51 -10.91 10.48 3.84
N LYS A 52 -10.62 9.38 4.56
CA LYS A 52 -11.53 8.77 5.53
C LYS A 52 -10.74 8.09 6.63
N LEU A 53 -11.16 8.26 7.86
CA LEU A 53 -10.58 7.57 9.01
C LEU A 53 -11.62 7.41 10.10
N GLU A 54 -12.16 6.19 10.27
CA GLU A 54 -13.15 5.86 11.28
C GLU A 54 -12.63 4.73 12.17
N LEU A 55 -12.59 4.98 13.48
CA LEU A 55 -12.11 4.05 14.48
C LEU A 55 -13.25 3.69 15.45
N SER A 56 -13.20 2.47 15.99
CA SER A 56 -14.00 2.04 17.13
C SER A 56 -13.12 1.78 18.34
N ALA A 57 -13.73 1.48 19.49
CA ALA A 57 -12.99 1.08 20.68
C ALA A 57 -12.13 -0.18 20.47
N GLU A 58 -12.48 -1.04 19.51
CA GLU A 58 -11.83 -2.33 19.29
C GLU A 58 -10.88 -2.32 18.09
N ARG A 59 -11.19 -1.56 17.03
CA ARG A 59 -10.47 -1.64 15.75
C ARG A 59 -10.68 -0.43 14.85
N THR A 60 -9.87 -0.33 13.79
CA THR A 60 -10.16 0.50 12.62
C THR A 60 -11.38 -0.05 11.87
N ASN A 61 -12.34 0.81 11.54
CA ASN A 61 -13.51 0.44 10.73
C ASN A 61 -13.31 0.85 9.27
N ASN A 62 -12.84 2.07 9.05
CA ASN A 62 -12.55 2.60 7.72
C ASN A 62 -11.26 3.40 7.73
N LEU A 63 -10.45 3.22 6.70
CA LEU A 63 -9.33 4.08 6.35
C LEU A 63 -9.37 4.27 4.83
N ALA A 64 -9.18 5.49 4.35
CA ALA A 64 -8.93 5.79 2.96
C ALA A 64 -7.92 6.92 2.90
N LEU A 65 -6.88 6.75 2.09
CA LEU A 65 -5.87 7.77 1.86
C LEU A 65 -5.35 7.70 0.42
N HIS A 66 -4.81 8.82 -0.03
CA HIS A 66 -4.04 8.91 -1.26
C HIS A 66 -2.74 9.67 -1.01
N ALA A 67 -1.75 9.41 -1.84
CA ALA A 67 -0.45 10.04 -1.74
C ALA A 67 0.16 10.29 -3.13
N LEU A 68 1.01 11.31 -3.20
CA LEU A 68 1.77 11.64 -4.39
C LEU A 68 3.15 12.11 -3.96
N TYR A 69 4.19 11.48 -4.47
CA TYR A 69 5.52 12.03 -4.49
C TYR A 69 5.96 12.15 -5.95
N ARG A 70 6.39 13.33 -6.37
CA ARG A 70 6.86 13.59 -7.73
C ARG A 70 8.09 14.46 -7.70
N GLN A 71 9.14 14.04 -8.39
CA GLN A 71 10.37 14.81 -8.56
C GLN A 71 10.76 14.87 -10.04
N VAL A 72 11.07 16.08 -10.50
CA VAL A 72 11.52 16.38 -11.86
C VAL A 72 13.03 16.51 -11.86
N GLY A 73 13.72 15.57 -12.52
CA GLY A 73 15.15 15.64 -12.79
C GLY A 73 15.46 16.34 -14.11
N GLN A 74 16.74 16.40 -14.47
CA GLN A 74 17.17 17.07 -15.71
C GLN A 74 16.72 16.33 -16.98
N GLN A 75 16.63 14.99 -16.92
CA GLN A 75 16.39 14.12 -18.08
C GLN A 75 15.17 13.21 -17.92
N ASN A 76 14.62 13.11 -16.70
CA ASN A 76 13.57 12.16 -16.38
C ASN A 76 12.69 12.69 -15.25
N ILE A 77 11.56 12.04 -15.03
CA ILE A 77 10.63 12.31 -13.93
C ILE A 77 10.50 11.02 -13.13
N PHE A 78 10.50 11.17 -11.81
CA PHE A 78 10.13 10.13 -10.87
C PHE A 78 8.79 10.51 -10.26
N GLU A 79 7.81 9.62 -10.30
CA GLU A 79 6.52 9.81 -9.65
C GLU A 79 6.09 8.52 -8.96
N LEU A 80 5.93 8.57 -7.65
CA LEU A 80 5.27 7.54 -6.86
C LEU A 80 3.87 8.05 -6.50
N LYS A 81 2.84 7.39 -7.00
CA LYS A 81 1.46 7.77 -6.78
C LYS A 81 0.68 6.64 -6.14
N LEU A 82 -0.04 6.96 -5.08
CA LEU A 82 -1.03 6.11 -4.44
C LEU A 82 -2.39 6.73 -4.69
N ASP A 83 -3.09 6.27 -5.73
CA ASP A 83 -4.41 6.77 -6.10
C ASP A 83 -5.45 6.43 -5.02
N ASN A 84 -5.33 5.25 -4.42
CA ASN A 84 -6.21 4.81 -3.34
C ASN A 84 -5.54 3.72 -2.52
N LEU A 85 -5.35 3.95 -1.22
CA LEU A 85 -5.23 2.89 -0.23
C LEU A 85 -6.45 2.98 0.68
N SER A 86 -7.27 1.95 0.67
CA SER A 86 -8.43 1.87 1.55
C SER A 86 -8.48 0.56 2.30
N TYR A 87 -8.94 0.64 3.54
CA TYR A 87 -9.25 -0.48 4.40
C TYR A 87 -10.67 -0.30 4.93
N ASN A 88 -11.46 -1.35 4.86
CA ASN A 88 -12.84 -1.37 5.32
C ASN A 88 -13.11 -2.68 6.06
N TYR A 89 -13.58 -2.58 7.30
CA TYR A 89 -14.03 -3.70 8.09
C TYR A 89 -15.57 -3.69 8.12
N GLU A 90 -16.20 -4.27 7.09
CA GLU A 90 -17.64 -4.52 7.03
C GLU A 90 -17.93 -6.02 7.09
N ASN A 91 -19.02 -6.39 7.77
CA ASN A 91 -19.53 -7.78 7.82
C ASN A 91 -18.48 -8.83 8.26
N GLU A 92 -17.60 -8.47 9.20
CA GLU A 92 -16.54 -9.34 9.73
C GLU A 92 -15.46 -9.75 8.71
N LEU A 93 -15.40 -9.12 7.54
CA LEU A 93 -14.41 -9.41 6.50
C LEU A 93 -13.60 -8.15 6.17
N PRO A 94 -12.43 -7.96 6.80
CA PRO A 94 -11.55 -6.85 6.47
C PRO A 94 -11.14 -6.88 5.00
N LYS A 95 -11.41 -5.80 4.29
CA LYS A 95 -11.06 -5.61 2.89
C LYS A 95 -10.07 -4.47 2.74
N THR A 96 -8.94 -4.75 2.10
CA THR A 96 -7.96 -3.74 1.69
C THR A 96 -8.01 -3.58 0.18
N THR A 97 -8.11 -2.34 -0.31
CA THR A 97 -7.95 -2.01 -1.73
C THR A 97 -6.75 -1.09 -1.88
N PHE A 98 -5.86 -1.41 -2.81
CA PHE A 98 -4.67 -0.64 -3.11
C PHE A 98 -4.63 -0.35 -4.60
N LYS A 99 -4.37 0.90 -4.96
CA LYS A 99 -4.10 1.31 -6.34
C LYS A 99 -2.98 2.32 -6.34
N GLY A 100 -1.87 1.96 -6.97
CA GLY A 100 -0.68 2.80 -7.02
C GLY A 100 0.13 2.60 -8.28
N SER A 101 1.07 3.51 -8.49
CA SER A 101 2.00 3.48 -9.62
C SER A 101 3.33 4.11 -9.25
N LEU A 102 4.37 3.59 -9.88
CA LEU A 102 5.71 4.16 -9.90
C LEU A 102 6.03 4.51 -11.37
N SER A 103 5.94 5.78 -11.72
CA SER A 103 6.13 6.27 -13.07
C SER A 103 7.53 6.87 -13.24
N THR A 104 8.29 6.28 -14.16
CA THR A 104 9.58 6.81 -14.62
C THR A 104 9.93 6.20 -15.97
N ASP A 105 10.65 6.92 -16.83
CA ASP A 105 11.15 6.35 -18.09
C ASP A 105 12.38 5.47 -17.80
N LEU A 106 12.17 4.17 -17.69
CA LEU A 106 13.23 3.19 -17.41
C LEU A 106 14.29 3.19 -18.52
N THR A 107 13.95 3.56 -19.75
CA THR A 107 14.91 3.61 -20.86
C THR A 107 15.97 4.69 -20.69
N GLN A 108 15.73 5.69 -19.83
CA GLN A 108 16.73 6.69 -19.45
C GLN A 108 17.65 6.22 -18.33
N ILE A 109 17.26 5.17 -17.59
CA ILE A 109 17.89 4.79 -16.33
C ILE A 109 18.66 3.48 -16.45
N ILE A 110 18.15 2.51 -17.22
CA ILE A 110 18.73 1.17 -17.42
C ILE A 110 18.90 0.86 -18.91
N SER A 111 19.81 -0.07 -19.24
CA SER A 111 20.07 -0.43 -20.65
C SER A 111 18.96 -1.29 -21.26
N GLN A 112 18.87 -1.31 -22.60
CA GLN A 112 17.92 -2.17 -23.29
C GLN A 112 18.15 -3.66 -22.99
N ASP A 113 19.40 -4.10 -22.86
CA ASP A 113 19.72 -5.48 -22.46
C ASP A 113 19.14 -5.80 -21.08
N GLN A 114 19.27 -4.88 -20.12
CA GLN A 114 18.70 -5.04 -18.78
C GLN A 114 17.17 -5.07 -18.80
N ILE A 115 16.54 -4.27 -19.67
CA ILE A 115 15.08 -4.31 -19.88
C ILE A 115 14.67 -5.67 -20.44
N ASN A 116 15.43 -6.17 -21.41
CA ASN A 116 15.17 -7.46 -22.05
C ASN A 116 15.36 -8.65 -21.11
N ASP A 117 16.14 -8.49 -20.02
CA ASP A 117 16.22 -9.47 -18.92
C ASP A 117 15.09 -9.29 -17.90
N LEU A 118 14.72 -8.03 -17.60
CA LEU A 118 13.74 -7.70 -16.57
C LEU A 118 12.33 -8.19 -16.90
N VAL A 119 11.87 -8.00 -18.14
CA VAL A 119 10.49 -8.34 -18.52
C VAL A 119 10.23 -9.85 -18.44
N PRO A 120 11.08 -10.73 -19.01
CA PRO A 120 10.96 -12.17 -18.82
C PRO A 120 11.14 -12.59 -17.36
N GLY A 121 12.10 -12.02 -16.62
CA GLY A 121 12.30 -12.33 -15.21
C GLY A 121 11.08 -12.00 -14.34
N ALA A 122 10.35 -10.93 -14.67
CA ALA A 122 9.08 -10.61 -14.00
C ALA A 122 7.98 -11.65 -14.29
N ALA A 123 7.93 -12.20 -15.49
CA ALA A 123 7.01 -13.29 -15.82
C ALA A 123 7.32 -14.57 -15.00
N GLU A 124 8.60 -14.95 -14.92
CA GLU A 124 9.05 -16.10 -14.13
C GLU A 124 8.74 -15.93 -12.63
N LEU A 125 8.89 -14.72 -12.10
CA LEU A 125 8.54 -14.42 -10.71
C LEU A 125 7.05 -14.65 -10.43
N ILE A 126 6.16 -14.35 -11.37
CA ILE A 126 4.72 -14.58 -11.20
C ILE A 126 4.44 -16.09 -11.11
N GLU A 127 5.05 -16.89 -11.99
CA GLU A 127 4.93 -18.35 -11.95
C GLU A 127 5.48 -18.93 -10.64
N GLN A 128 6.60 -18.40 -10.17
CA GLN A 128 7.19 -18.81 -8.90
C GLN A 128 6.27 -18.50 -7.71
N ILE A 129 5.67 -17.31 -7.67
CA ILE A 129 4.71 -16.94 -6.62
C ILE A 129 3.54 -17.92 -6.61
N VAL A 130 2.97 -18.24 -7.78
CA VAL A 130 1.87 -19.21 -7.90
C VAL A 130 2.31 -20.57 -7.33
N SER A 131 3.48 -21.06 -7.74
CA SER A 131 4.01 -22.35 -7.27
C SER A 131 4.26 -22.36 -5.76
N ASP A 132 4.77 -21.27 -5.19
CA ASP A 132 5.05 -21.17 -3.76
C ASP A 132 3.75 -21.22 -2.95
N PHE A 133 2.68 -20.52 -3.39
CA PHE A 133 1.36 -20.59 -2.74
C PHE A 133 0.76 -21.99 -2.81
N VAL A 134 0.81 -22.66 -3.97
CA VAL A 134 0.32 -24.05 -4.11
C VAL A 134 1.06 -24.99 -3.17
N ARG A 135 2.39 -24.86 -3.06
CA ARG A 135 3.19 -25.70 -2.16
C ARG A 135 2.86 -25.42 -0.69
N GLU A 136 2.61 -24.17 -0.34
CA GLU A 136 2.39 -23.77 1.05
C GLU A 136 1.00 -24.16 1.59
N TYR A 137 -0.02 -24.03 0.74
CA TYR A 137 -1.43 -24.23 1.13
C TYR A 137 -2.06 -25.51 0.54
N GLU A 138 -1.35 -26.23 -0.30
CA GLU A 138 -1.80 -27.50 -0.90
C GLU A 138 -3.20 -27.38 -1.53
N ASP A 139 -4.09 -28.33 -1.27
CA ASP A 139 -5.47 -28.34 -1.78
C ASP A 139 -6.36 -27.23 -1.18
N ALA A 140 -5.85 -26.46 -0.22
CA ALA A 140 -6.59 -25.34 0.38
C ALA A 140 -6.58 -24.09 -0.51
N VAL A 141 -5.66 -23.97 -1.47
CA VAL A 141 -5.55 -22.76 -2.30
C VAL A 141 -6.02 -22.98 -3.74
N SER A 142 -6.80 -22.03 -4.24
CA SER A 142 -7.05 -21.81 -5.66
C SER A 142 -6.29 -20.56 -6.07
N VAL A 143 -5.15 -20.72 -6.71
CA VAL A 143 -4.33 -19.62 -7.21
C VAL A 143 -4.24 -19.67 -8.73
N LYS A 144 -4.31 -18.50 -9.35
CA LYS A 144 -4.19 -18.31 -10.78
C LYS A 144 -3.34 -17.06 -11.03
N GLY A 145 -2.17 -17.23 -11.62
CA GLY A 145 -1.33 -16.14 -12.09
C GLY A 145 -1.10 -16.29 -13.57
N ASP A 146 -1.49 -15.29 -14.36
CA ASP A 146 -1.32 -15.27 -15.80
C ASP A 146 -0.63 -13.98 -16.23
N VAL A 147 0.39 -14.10 -17.08
CA VAL A 147 0.87 -12.98 -17.89
C VAL A 147 -0.11 -12.80 -19.04
N THR A 148 -0.89 -11.72 -19.01
CA THR A 148 -1.98 -11.46 -19.96
C THR A 148 -1.49 -10.81 -21.25
N SER A 149 -0.37 -10.09 -21.20
CA SER A 149 0.26 -9.51 -22.38
C SER A 149 1.75 -9.33 -22.14
N ILE A 150 2.54 -9.60 -23.17
CA ILE A 150 3.93 -9.16 -23.29
C ILE A 150 4.03 -8.36 -24.57
N THR A 151 4.56 -7.15 -24.49
CA THR A 151 4.62 -6.23 -25.64
C THR A 151 6.07 -6.05 -26.06
N GLN A 152 6.31 -6.17 -27.36
CA GLN A 152 7.60 -5.91 -27.99
C GLN A 152 7.48 -4.76 -29.01
N ASP A 153 8.59 -4.08 -29.26
CA ASP A 153 8.70 -3.13 -30.37
C ASP A 153 8.97 -3.82 -31.72
N ALA A 154 9.16 -3.02 -32.78
CA ALA A 154 9.42 -3.53 -34.13
C ALA A 154 10.77 -4.25 -34.29
N GLU A 155 11.69 -4.05 -33.34
CA GLU A 155 13.03 -4.64 -33.31
C GLU A 155 13.06 -5.92 -32.44
N GLY A 156 11.94 -6.26 -31.80
CA GLY A 156 11.80 -7.42 -30.92
C GLY A 156 12.22 -7.15 -29.47
N ASN A 157 12.47 -5.89 -29.09
CA ASN A 157 12.80 -5.54 -27.72
C ASN A 157 11.55 -5.51 -26.85
N TYR A 158 11.65 -5.96 -25.60
CA TYR A 158 10.54 -5.90 -24.66
C TYR A 158 10.27 -4.46 -24.21
N ILE A 159 9.00 -4.05 -24.26
CA ILE A 159 8.55 -2.69 -23.88
C ILE A 159 7.44 -2.68 -22.84
N GLY A 160 6.85 -3.83 -22.52
CA GLY A 160 5.86 -3.92 -21.45
C GLY A 160 5.36 -5.32 -21.15
N LEU A 161 4.69 -5.43 -20.01
CA LEU A 161 4.11 -6.66 -19.49
C LEU A 161 2.84 -6.30 -18.70
N THR A 162 1.79 -7.09 -18.87
CA THR A 162 0.61 -7.04 -17.99
C THR A 162 0.37 -8.42 -17.41
N ALA A 163 0.01 -8.47 -16.13
CA ALA A 163 -0.24 -9.71 -15.43
C ALA A 163 -1.42 -9.58 -14.48
N LEU A 164 -2.12 -10.69 -14.31
CA LEU A 164 -3.20 -10.84 -13.34
C LEU A 164 -2.87 -11.99 -12.41
N PHE A 165 -3.05 -11.76 -11.12
CA PHE A 165 -2.94 -12.77 -10.09
C PHE A 165 -4.23 -12.79 -9.28
N SER A 166 -4.80 -13.97 -9.07
CA SER A 166 -5.90 -14.16 -8.14
C SER A 166 -5.65 -15.38 -7.27
N MET A 167 -6.05 -15.27 -6.02
CA MET A 167 -5.87 -16.30 -5.01
C MET A 167 -7.12 -16.38 -4.15
N LYS A 168 -7.48 -17.60 -3.77
CA LYS A 168 -8.48 -17.87 -2.75
C LYS A 168 -8.05 -19.06 -1.90
N ILE A 169 -8.15 -18.93 -0.58
CA ILE A 169 -7.80 -19.96 0.40
C ILE A 169 -9.07 -20.43 1.11
N ASP A 170 -9.33 -21.74 1.07
CA ASP A 170 -10.36 -22.42 1.83
C ASP A 170 -9.82 -22.81 3.21
N LEU A 171 -10.18 -22.03 4.22
CA LEU A 171 -9.75 -22.22 5.61
C LEU A 171 -10.17 -23.60 6.18
N ASN A 172 -11.13 -24.30 5.56
CA ASN A 172 -11.57 -25.63 6.02
C ASN A 172 -10.74 -26.78 5.44
N LYS A 173 -9.85 -26.48 4.50
CA LYS A 173 -8.99 -27.46 3.82
C LYS A 173 -7.50 -27.25 4.10
N LEU A 174 -7.18 -26.40 5.08
CA LEU A 174 -5.81 -26.13 5.45
C LEU A 174 -5.09 -27.44 5.81
N PRO A 175 -3.80 -27.57 5.44
CA PRO A 175 -3.02 -28.72 5.83
C PRO A 175 -2.86 -28.78 7.36
N GLU A 176 -2.69 -29.97 7.93
CA GLU A 176 -2.71 -30.21 9.39
C GLU A 176 -1.67 -29.38 10.17
N TYR A 177 -0.58 -28.97 9.52
CA TYR A 177 0.48 -28.17 10.12
C TYR A 177 0.18 -26.66 10.14
N LYS A 178 -0.95 -26.21 9.58
CA LYS A 178 -1.30 -24.80 9.44
C LYS A 178 -2.64 -24.50 10.09
N SER A 179 -2.64 -23.59 11.06
CA SER A 179 -3.85 -23.14 11.75
C SER A 179 -4.56 -22.04 10.96
N ILE A 180 -5.86 -21.86 11.22
CA ILE A 180 -6.66 -20.80 10.59
C ILE A 180 -6.08 -19.44 10.93
N GLU A 181 -5.64 -19.27 12.17
CA GLU A 181 -5.18 -17.99 12.71
C GLU A 181 -3.79 -17.58 12.18
N GLU A 182 -3.07 -18.47 11.49
CA GLU A 182 -1.82 -18.15 10.79
C GLU A 182 -2.03 -17.64 9.36
N VAL A 183 -3.26 -17.74 8.82
CA VAL A 183 -3.58 -17.29 7.46
C VAL A 183 -3.98 -15.82 7.49
N MET A 184 -3.17 -14.94 6.90
CA MET A 184 -3.43 -13.48 6.88
C MET A 184 -4.50 -13.08 5.86
N ILE A 185 -4.44 -13.62 4.64
CA ILE A 185 -5.27 -13.24 3.50
C ILE A 185 -6.04 -14.47 3.03
N THR A 186 -7.35 -14.35 2.83
CA THR A 186 -8.18 -15.44 2.28
C THR A 186 -8.41 -15.27 0.79
N ASP A 187 -8.54 -14.03 0.31
CA ASP A 187 -8.80 -13.74 -1.10
C ASP A 187 -7.90 -12.59 -1.55
N ALA A 188 -7.30 -12.73 -2.73
CA ALA A 188 -6.54 -11.66 -3.35
C ALA A 188 -6.86 -11.59 -4.84
N MET A 189 -6.96 -10.38 -5.37
CA MET A 189 -6.94 -10.10 -6.80
C MET A 189 -5.96 -8.96 -7.03
N VAL A 190 -4.98 -9.19 -7.90
CA VAL A 190 -3.89 -8.26 -8.16
C VAL A 190 -3.72 -8.12 -9.68
N SER A 191 -3.69 -6.89 -10.16
CA SER A 191 -3.40 -6.53 -11.54
C SER A 191 -2.15 -5.69 -11.58
N MET A 192 -1.19 -6.12 -12.40
CA MET A 192 0.10 -5.46 -12.57
C MET A 192 0.28 -5.06 -14.02
N SER A 193 0.86 -3.89 -14.24
CA SER A 193 1.27 -3.43 -15.56
C SER A 193 2.64 -2.79 -15.47
N LEU A 194 3.50 -3.14 -16.41
CA LEU A 194 4.81 -2.55 -16.62
C LEU A 194 4.85 -2.02 -18.05
N ASN A 195 5.27 -0.78 -18.21
CA ASN A 195 5.64 -0.20 -19.49
C ASN A 195 6.98 0.53 -19.29
N VAL A 196 7.96 0.24 -20.13
CA VAL A 196 9.33 0.72 -19.90
C VAL A 196 9.48 2.23 -19.98
N LYS A 197 8.54 2.93 -20.64
CA LYS A 197 8.54 4.39 -20.75
C LYS A 197 7.70 5.09 -19.69
N THR A 198 6.66 4.43 -19.19
CA THR A 198 5.73 5.03 -18.23
C THR A 198 5.83 4.46 -16.82
N GLY A 199 6.57 3.37 -16.61
CA GLY A 199 6.80 2.74 -15.32
C GLY A 199 5.84 1.59 -15.00
N PHE A 200 5.63 1.38 -13.70
CA PHE A 200 4.88 0.26 -13.12
C PHE A 200 3.57 0.74 -12.49
N SER A 201 2.49 -0.04 -12.61
CA SER A 201 1.25 0.16 -11.87
C SER A 201 0.72 -1.14 -11.28
N LEU A 202 0.04 -0.99 -10.14
CA LEU A 202 -0.49 -2.08 -9.33
C LEU A 202 -1.89 -1.70 -8.83
N ASP A 203 -2.84 -2.58 -9.07
CA ASP A 203 -4.19 -2.55 -8.49
C ASP A 203 -4.42 -3.86 -7.75
N ALA A 204 -4.78 -3.79 -6.48
CA ALA A 204 -4.95 -4.96 -5.62
C ALA A 204 -6.20 -4.84 -4.74
N VAL A 205 -6.92 -5.94 -4.60
CA VAL A 205 -8.00 -6.12 -3.64
C VAL A 205 -7.69 -7.36 -2.82
N LEU A 206 -7.61 -7.19 -1.50
CA LEU A 206 -7.29 -8.24 -0.54
C LEU A 206 -8.43 -8.36 0.47
N ILE A 207 -8.83 -9.59 0.77
CA ILE A 207 -9.71 -9.92 1.89
C ILE A 207 -8.86 -10.62 2.95
N SER A 208 -8.75 -9.99 4.11
CA SER A 208 -7.97 -10.51 5.23
C SER A 208 -8.81 -11.44 6.09
N ASN A 209 -8.18 -12.45 6.67
CA ASN A 209 -8.81 -13.33 7.64
C ASN A 209 -9.01 -12.59 8.97
N PRO A 210 -10.25 -12.41 9.46
CA PRO A 210 -10.50 -11.72 10.73
C PRO A 210 -9.90 -12.46 11.95
N LYS A 211 -9.61 -13.76 11.81
CA LYS A 211 -9.01 -14.58 12.88
C LYS A 211 -7.49 -14.55 12.91
N TYR A 212 -6.84 -13.85 11.99
CA TYR A 212 -5.38 -13.82 11.91
C TYR A 212 -4.74 -13.31 13.21
N LEU A 213 -3.80 -14.07 13.78
CA LEU A 213 -3.16 -13.75 15.07
C LEU A 213 -2.37 -12.44 15.04
N GLY A 214 -1.86 -12.03 13.87
CA GLY A 214 -1.16 -10.76 13.71
C GLY A 214 -2.04 -9.53 13.93
N PHE A 215 -3.36 -9.70 14.08
CA PHE A 215 -4.24 -8.64 14.56
C PHE A 215 -4.39 -8.60 16.10
N ASN A 216 -3.91 -9.63 16.82
CA ASN A 216 -4.17 -9.84 18.26
C ASN A 216 -2.90 -9.88 19.15
N GLN A 217 -1.71 -10.14 18.60
CA GLN A 217 -0.49 -10.30 19.41
C GLN A 217 0.25 -8.97 19.57
N ASP A 218 0.42 -8.49 20.81
CA ASP A 218 1.43 -7.58 21.42
C ASP A 218 2.14 -6.47 20.57
N GLU A 219 1.69 -6.20 19.36
CA GLU A 219 2.20 -5.20 18.43
C GLU A 219 1.22 -4.03 18.35
N ARG A 220 1.73 -2.81 18.14
CA ARG A 220 0.87 -1.65 17.87
C ARG A 220 0.10 -1.94 16.57
N GLY A 221 -1.21 -2.17 16.69
CA GLY A 221 -2.06 -2.45 15.55
C GLY A 221 -2.32 -1.19 14.71
N LEU A 222 -2.98 -1.38 13.56
CA LEU A 222 -3.38 -0.28 12.68
C LEU A 222 -4.22 0.76 13.43
N LYS A 223 -5.07 0.33 14.37
CA LYS A 223 -5.87 1.22 15.22
C LYS A 223 -4.98 2.11 16.06
N GLU A 224 -4.05 1.55 16.82
CA GLU A 224 -3.20 2.28 17.76
C GLU A 224 -2.32 3.29 17.03
N MET A 225 -1.79 2.92 15.86
CA MET A 225 -1.04 3.85 15.01
C MET A 225 -1.91 5.02 14.53
N LEU A 226 -3.15 4.76 14.10
CA LEU A 226 -4.08 5.80 13.66
C LEU A 226 -4.56 6.68 14.81
N GLU A 227 -4.76 6.13 16.01
CA GLU A 227 -5.06 6.90 17.23
C GLU A 227 -3.91 7.85 17.58
N GLN A 228 -2.66 7.38 17.47
CA GLN A 228 -1.47 8.22 17.68
C GLN A 228 -1.37 9.35 16.66
N LEU A 229 -1.63 9.07 15.38
CA LEU A 229 -1.67 10.10 14.33
C LEU A 229 -2.75 11.14 14.60
N LEU A 230 -3.98 10.72 14.91
CA LEU A 230 -5.08 11.63 15.25
C LEU A 230 -4.80 12.47 16.51
N ALA A 231 -4.01 11.93 17.44
CA ALA A 231 -3.58 12.65 18.64
C ALA A 231 -2.40 13.61 18.37
N GLY A 232 -1.87 13.68 17.14
CA GLY A 232 -0.71 14.50 16.80
C GLY A 232 0.58 14.03 17.47
N ASN A 233 0.71 12.72 17.69
CA ASN A 233 1.90 12.16 18.33
C ASN A 233 3.13 12.31 17.44
N GLU A 234 4.21 12.87 17.99
CA GLU A 234 5.45 13.16 17.27
C GLU A 234 6.14 11.91 16.69
N GLU A 235 6.13 10.77 17.40
CA GLU A 235 6.72 9.51 16.91
C GLU A 235 5.96 8.99 15.68
N ALA A 236 4.63 9.02 15.73
CA ALA A 236 3.79 8.57 14.63
C ALA A 236 3.87 9.50 13.41
N LEU A 237 3.92 10.82 13.63
CA LEU A 237 4.14 11.80 12.56
C LEU A 237 5.55 11.67 11.97
N GLY A 238 6.57 11.46 12.80
CA GLY A 238 7.95 11.26 12.36
C GLY A 238 8.12 10.07 11.42
N ALA A 239 7.32 9.01 11.57
CA ALA A 239 7.31 7.89 10.63
C ALA A 239 6.87 8.29 9.20
N ILE A 240 5.99 9.29 9.06
CA ILE A 240 5.58 9.85 7.76
C ILE A 240 6.73 10.64 7.14
N GLU A 241 7.44 11.44 7.94
CA GLU A 241 8.61 12.20 7.50
C GLU A 241 9.74 11.27 7.04
N ASP A 242 10.07 10.26 7.84
CA ASP A 242 11.09 9.25 7.51
C ASP A 242 10.77 8.53 6.20
N LEU A 243 9.50 8.23 5.95
CA LEU A 243 9.07 7.62 4.69
C LEU A 243 9.26 8.59 3.52
N ALA A 244 8.87 9.86 3.69
CA ALA A 244 9.05 10.88 2.66
C ALA A 244 10.55 11.10 2.34
N MET A 245 11.41 11.13 3.36
CA MET A 245 12.87 11.21 3.19
C MET A 245 13.42 10.03 2.38
N ARG A 246 13.01 8.79 2.71
CA ARG A 246 13.45 7.59 1.97
C ARG A 246 13.00 7.62 0.52
N ILE A 247 11.78 8.10 0.26
CA ILE A 247 11.27 8.25 -1.12
C ILE A 247 12.08 9.32 -1.86
N ASP A 248 12.40 10.43 -1.21
CA ASP A 248 13.24 11.50 -1.79
C ASP A 248 14.66 11.01 -2.12
N GLU A 249 15.29 10.27 -1.21
CA GLU A 249 16.59 9.62 -1.45
C GLU A 249 16.53 8.66 -2.65
N LEU A 250 15.52 7.80 -2.71
CA LEU A 250 15.30 6.88 -3.82
C LEU A 250 15.11 7.63 -5.15
N ALA A 251 14.28 8.68 -5.15
CA ALA A 251 14.02 9.50 -6.32
C ALA A 251 15.29 10.20 -6.82
N ASN A 252 16.10 10.75 -5.90
CA ASN A 252 17.40 11.33 -6.22
C ASN A 252 18.38 10.32 -6.82
N ASP A 253 18.42 9.08 -6.29
CA ASP A 253 19.28 8.03 -6.85
C ASP A 253 18.84 7.61 -8.26
N ILE A 254 17.53 7.49 -8.49
CA ILE A 254 16.97 7.16 -9.81
C ILE A 254 17.19 8.29 -10.82
N LEU A 255 16.98 9.54 -10.41
CA LEU A 255 17.11 10.71 -11.29
C LEU A 255 18.57 11.13 -11.51
N GLY A 256 19.47 10.80 -10.57
CA GLY A 256 20.86 11.25 -10.57
C GLY A 256 21.87 10.30 -11.22
N LYS A 257 21.51 9.04 -11.52
CA LYS A 257 22.45 8.02 -12.03
C LYS A 257 21.78 7.08 -13.04
N ARG A 258 22.58 6.49 -13.95
CA ARG A 258 22.20 5.23 -14.61
C ARG A 258 22.26 4.11 -13.58
N LEU A 259 21.15 3.43 -13.34
CA LEU A 259 21.08 2.34 -12.36
C LEU A 259 21.72 1.07 -12.93
N ASN A 260 22.45 0.35 -12.07
CA ASN A 260 22.80 -1.04 -12.32
C ASN A 260 21.85 -1.94 -11.52
N LEU A 261 20.91 -2.59 -12.20
CA LEU A 261 19.89 -3.44 -11.56
C LEU A 261 20.47 -4.62 -10.78
N SER A 262 21.69 -5.08 -11.10
CA SER A 262 22.33 -6.19 -10.37
C SER A 262 22.59 -5.89 -8.89
N THR A 263 22.60 -4.61 -8.50
CA THR A 263 22.71 -4.17 -7.10
C THR A 263 21.41 -4.37 -6.33
N TYR A 264 20.26 -4.38 -7.01
CA TYR A 264 18.92 -4.37 -6.40
C TYR A 264 18.17 -5.69 -6.59
N PHE A 265 18.33 -6.34 -7.74
CA PHE A 265 17.70 -7.61 -8.06
C PHE A 265 18.78 -8.66 -8.29
N LYS A 266 19.11 -9.42 -7.24
CA LYS A 266 19.84 -10.67 -7.40
C LYS A 266 18.88 -11.71 -7.98
N PHE A 267 18.65 -11.67 -9.28
CA PHE A 267 18.09 -12.82 -9.98
C PHE A 267 19.12 -13.95 -9.84
N LYS A 268 18.83 -14.94 -8.99
CA LYS A 268 19.64 -16.16 -8.93
C LYS A 268 19.43 -16.87 -10.27
N LYS A 269 20.50 -16.93 -11.07
CA LYS A 269 20.63 -17.92 -12.15
C LYS A 269 20.61 -19.33 -11.60
#